data_AF-A0A8S3VYW1-F1
#
_entry.id   AF-A0A8S3VYW1-F1
#
_cell.length_a   1.000
_cell.length_b   1.000
_cell.length_c   1.000
_cell.angle_alpha   90.00
_cell.angle_beta   90.00
_cell.angle_gamma   90.00
#
_symmetry.space_group_name_H-M   'P 1'
#
loop_
_entity.id
_entity.type
_entity.pdbx_description
1 polymer ?
#
loop_
_entity_poly.entity_id
_entity_poly.type
_entity_poly.pdbx_seq_one_letter_code
_entity_poly.pdbx_strand_id
1 'polypeptide(L)'
;MDEKGCRITVHKQNTVLAEKGSKRVHLIAPEHAENVTIAMCVNAIGTAIPPMILFKGKRQRSDLCDNLPPGTLVRMAPKGSMTADLFVEFIKHLAKYKVAGKCLLIFDGAKCHL
;
A
#
# COMPACT_ATOMS: atom_id res chain seq x y z
N MET A 1 -8.92 -10.35 -5.59
CA MET A 1 -8.30 -9.43 -4.63
C MET A 1 -6.89 -9.90 -4.43
N ASP A 2 -5.97 -8.96 -4.36
CA ASP A 2 -4.55 -9.21 -4.14
C ASP A 2 -3.94 -7.98 -3.47
N GLU A 3 -2.79 -8.18 -2.84
CA GLU A 3 -2.00 -7.13 -2.21
C GLU A 3 -0.66 -6.95 -2.90
N LYS A 4 -0.29 -5.67 -3.07
CA LYS A 4 1.01 -5.31 -3.61
C LYS A 4 1.77 -4.42 -2.66
N GLY A 5 2.99 -4.84 -2.32
CA GLY A 5 3.98 -3.95 -1.71
C GLY A 5 4.54 -2.98 -2.75
N CYS A 6 4.35 -1.69 -2.50
CA CYS A 6 4.84 -0.57 -3.29
C CYS A 6 5.85 0.23 -2.47
N ARG A 7 7.09 0.30 -2.97
CA ARG A 7 8.12 1.15 -2.37
C ARG A 7 7.84 2.61 -2.70
N ILE A 8 7.78 3.47 -1.69
CA ILE A 8 7.57 4.92 -1.86
C ILE A 8 8.83 5.61 -2.42
N THR A 9 10.01 4.99 -2.31
CA THR A 9 11.21 5.50 -2.98
C THR A 9 11.05 5.40 -4.48
N VAL A 10 10.78 6.55 -5.10
CA VAL A 10 10.98 6.75 -6.52
C VAL A 10 12.44 6.43 -6.80
N HIS A 11 12.72 5.53 -7.76
CA HIS A 11 14.05 5.21 -8.26
C HIS A 11 14.72 6.41 -8.97
N LYS A 12 14.68 7.61 -8.39
CA LYS A 12 15.51 8.71 -8.83
C LYS A 12 16.92 8.42 -8.34
N GLN A 13 17.88 8.58 -9.24
CA GLN A 13 19.30 8.53 -8.91
C GLN A 13 19.54 9.38 -7.65
N ASN A 14 20.05 8.75 -6.60
CA ASN A 14 20.40 9.44 -5.37
C ASN A 14 21.43 10.52 -5.73
N THR A 15 21.01 11.78 -5.67
CA THR A 15 21.88 12.92 -5.98
C THR A 15 22.62 13.27 -4.71
N VAL A 16 23.94 13.32 -4.76
CA VAL A 16 24.80 13.61 -3.62
C VAL A 16 25.61 14.87 -3.92
N LEU A 17 25.72 15.76 -2.92
CA LEU A 17 26.60 16.92 -3.01
C LEU A 17 28.02 16.46 -2.65
N ALA A 18 28.98 16.69 -3.55
CA ALA A 18 30.39 16.34 -3.35
C ALA A 18 31.30 17.48 -3.80
N GLU A 19 32.52 17.53 -3.25
CA GLU A 19 33.52 18.52 -3.63
C GLU A 19 33.97 18.33 -5.09
N LYS A 20 34.15 19.42 -5.82
CA LYS A 20 34.58 19.42 -7.23
C LYS A 20 35.95 18.74 -7.35
N GLY A 21 36.02 17.64 -8.13
CA GLY A 21 37.22 16.84 -8.31
C GLY A 21 37.26 15.55 -7.49
N SER A 22 36.25 15.28 -6.68
CA SER A 22 36.13 14.02 -5.92
C SER A 22 36.03 12.81 -6.85
N LYS A 23 37.00 11.91 -6.77
CA LYS A 23 37.03 10.65 -7.58
C LYS A 23 36.26 9.50 -6.93
N ARG A 24 36.03 9.55 -5.61
CA ARG A 24 35.31 8.54 -4.83
C ARG A 24 34.25 9.23 -3.98
N VAL A 25 32.98 9.04 -4.33
CA VAL A 25 31.85 9.61 -3.59
C VAL A 25 31.08 8.47 -2.94
N HIS A 26 30.96 8.51 -1.60
CA HIS A 26 30.21 7.53 -0.84
C HIS A 26 28.79 8.04 -0.59
N LEU A 27 27.80 7.18 -0.80
CA LEU A 27 26.41 7.44 -0.46
C LEU A 27 26.01 6.55 0.72
N ILE A 28 25.55 7.17 1.80
CA ILE A 28 24.83 6.46 2.87
C ILE A 28 23.34 6.58 2.54
N ALA A 29 22.81 5.56 1.87
CA ALA A 29 21.37 5.47 1.63
C ALA A 29 20.71 4.68 2.76
N PRO A 30 19.46 4.99 3.15
CA PRO A 30 18.68 4.09 3.98
C PRO A 30 18.54 2.75 3.25
N GLU A 31 18.99 1.68 3.91
CA GLU A 31 19.01 0.32 3.35
C GLU A 31 17.60 -0.21 3.03
N HIS A 32 16.59 0.35 3.69
CA HIS A 32 15.19 0.01 3.49
C HIS A 32 14.38 1.23 3.10
N ALA A 33 13.95 1.25 1.83
CA ALA A 33 12.88 2.12 1.38
C ALA A 33 11.60 1.88 2.19
N GLU A 34 10.86 2.94 2.50
CA GLU A 34 9.52 2.81 3.06
C GLU A 34 8.63 2.06 2.05
N ASN A 35 8.07 0.94 2.51
CA ASN A 35 7.18 0.09 1.74
C ASN A 35 5.75 0.25 2.27
N VAL A 36 4.81 0.34 1.34
CA VAL A 36 3.38 0.47 1.61
C VAL A 36 2.67 -0.69 0.94
N THR A 37 1.75 -1.32 1.65
CA THR A 37 0.95 -2.40 1.07
C THR A 37 -0.36 -1.81 0.54
N ILE A 38 -0.65 -2.02 -0.73
CA ILE A 38 -1.90 -1.63 -1.37
C ILE A 38 -2.72 -2.88 -1.60
N ALA A 39 -3.93 -2.94 -1.04
CA ALA A 39 -4.90 -3.99 -1.28
C ALA A 39 -5.98 -3.49 -2.24
N MET A 40 -6.26 -4.26 -3.30
CA MET A 40 -7.24 -3.91 -4.32
C MET A 40 -8.04 -5.11 -4.80
N CYS A 41 -9.21 -4.82 -5.40
CA CYS A 41 -10.03 -5.81 -6.06
C CYS A 41 -10.62 -5.22 -7.35
N VAL A 42 -10.63 -6.04 -8.40
CA VAL A 42 -11.13 -5.69 -9.73
C VAL A 42 -12.13 -6.76 -10.16
N ASN A 43 -13.18 -6.37 -10.89
CA ASN A 43 -14.15 -7.30 -11.48
C ASN A 43 -13.81 -7.63 -12.94
N ALA A 44 -14.55 -8.56 -13.55
CA ALA A 44 -14.32 -9.00 -14.93
C ALA A 44 -14.54 -7.90 -15.99
N ILE A 45 -15.31 -6.85 -15.68
CA ILE A 45 -15.54 -5.69 -16.56
C ILE A 45 -14.36 -4.70 -16.49
N GLY A 46 -13.45 -4.88 -15.53
CA GLY A 46 -12.30 -3.99 -15.30
C GLY A 46 -12.58 -2.86 -14.32
N THR A 47 -13.72 -2.87 -13.61
CA THR A 47 -13.99 -1.91 -12.53
C THR A 47 -13.21 -2.29 -11.28
N ALA A 48 -12.37 -1.38 -10.80
CA ALA A 48 -11.67 -1.52 -9.52
C ALA A 48 -12.42 -0.80 -8.40
N ILE A 49 -12.43 -1.38 -7.20
CA ILE A 49 -12.85 -0.67 -5.99
C ILE A 49 -11.77 0.35 -5.59
N PRO A 50 -12.11 1.43 -4.84
CA PRO A 50 -11.10 2.31 -4.27
C PRO A 50 -10.07 1.53 -3.43
N PRO A 51 -8.79 1.89 -3.47
CA PRO A 51 -7.75 1.11 -2.80
C PRO A 51 -7.89 1.14 -1.29
N MET A 52 -7.39 0.10 -0.64
CA MET A 52 -6.98 0.18 0.76
C MET A 52 -5.46 0.27 0.82
N ILE A 53 -4.94 1.24 1.56
CA ILE A 53 -3.51 1.50 1.70
C ILE A 53 -3.10 1.27 3.15
N LEU A 54 -2.13 0.38 3.35
CA LEU A 54 -1.56 0.03 4.64
C LEU A 54 -0.18 0.65 4.80
N PHE A 55 -0.08 1.63 5.69
CA PHE A 55 1.19 2.23 6.07
C PHE A 55 1.78 1.54 7.30
N LYS A 56 3.11 1.43 7.34
CA LYS A 56 3.80 0.90 8.51
C LYS A 56 3.68 1.87 9.69
N GLY A 57 3.19 1.38 10.83
CA GLY A 57 3.11 2.14 12.06
C GLY A 57 1.89 1.80 12.90
N LYS A 58 1.74 2.48 14.04
CA LYS A 58 0.56 2.37 14.92
C LYS A 58 -0.28 3.64 14.93
N ARG A 59 0.35 4.80 14.82
CA ARG A 59 -0.32 6.11 14.86
C ARG A 59 -0.76 6.50 13.45
N GLN A 60 -2.05 6.77 13.29
CA GLN A 60 -2.55 7.33 12.05
C GLN A 60 -2.11 8.78 11.92
N ARG A 61 -1.59 9.09 10.73
CA ARG A 61 -1.10 10.40 10.31
C ARG A 61 -2.08 10.94 9.29
N SER A 62 -2.67 12.12 9.54
CA SER A 62 -3.70 12.69 8.67
C SER A 62 -3.14 13.05 7.29
N ASP A 63 -1.87 13.44 7.24
CA ASP A 63 -1.13 13.74 6.02
C ASP A 63 -1.01 12.56 5.05
N LEU A 64 -1.13 11.32 5.54
CA LEU A 64 -1.13 10.12 4.69
C LEU A 64 -2.42 9.96 3.87
N CYS A 65 -3.46 10.72 4.17
CA CYS A 65 -4.72 10.70 3.44
C CYS A 65 -4.79 11.79 2.34
N ASP A 66 -3.79 12.67 2.26
CA ASP A 66 -3.83 13.82 1.37
C ASP A 66 -3.57 13.39 -0.10
N ASN A 67 -4.30 13.99 -1.04
CA ASN A 67 -4.16 13.77 -2.48
C ASN A 67 -4.30 12.31 -2.95
N LEU A 68 -4.99 11.47 -2.18
CA LEU A 68 -5.27 10.09 -2.58
C LEU A 68 -6.51 10.00 -3.49
N PRO A 69 -6.63 8.93 -4.30
CA PRO A 69 -7.84 8.66 -5.06
C PRO A 69 -9.09 8.70 -4.17
N PRO A 70 -10.22 9.25 -4.66
CA PRO A 70 -11.45 9.34 -3.87
C PRO A 70 -11.90 7.97 -3.33
N GLY A 71 -12.31 7.95 -2.07
CA GLY A 71 -12.79 6.74 -1.40
C GLY A 71 -11.68 5.79 -0.92
N THR A 72 -10.39 6.15 -1.08
CA THR A 72 -9.27 5.36 -0.57
C THR A 72 -9.37 5.16 0.93
N LEU A 73 -9.16 3.92 1.39
CA LEU A 73 -9.14 3.56 2.80
C LEU A 73 -7.70 3.49 3.31
N VAL A 74 -7.31 4.43 4.17
CA VAL A 74 -5.98 4.41 4.79
C VAL A 74 -6.05 3.74 6.15
N ARG A 75 -5.14 2.79 6.39
CA ARG A 75 -4.94 2.13 7.69
C ARG A 75 -3.47 1.99 8.04
N MET A 76 -3.23 1.90 9.35
CA MET A 76 -1.90 1.65 9.89
C MET A 76 -1.77 0.18 10.24
N ALA A 77 -0.69 -0.45 9.77
CA ALA A 77 -0.32 -1.80 10.12
C ALA A 77 1.01 -1.76 10.89
N PRO A 78 1.13 -2.36 12.09
CA PRO A 78 2.37 -2.30 12.87
C PRO A 78 3.62 -2.75 12.11
N LYS A 79 3.47 -3.73 11.22
CA LYS A 79 4.54 -4.27 10.36
C LYS A 79 4.49 -3.75 8.92
N GLY A 80 3.47 -2.97 8.54
CA GLY A 80 3.23 -2.54 7.15
C GLY A 80 2.65 -3.61 6.23
N SER A 81 2.25 -4.76 6.78
CA SER A 81 1.65 -5.89 6.07
C SER A 81 0.20 -6.13 6.52
N MET A 82 -0.59 -6.81 5.69
CA MET A 82 -1.95 -7.22 6.03
C MET A 82 -1.99 -8.08 7.30
N THR A 83 -3.07 -7.93 8.08
CA THR A 83 -3.43 -8.78 9.22
C THR A 83 -4.88 -9.23 9.07
N ALA A 84 -5.31 -10.27 9.80
CA ALA A 84 -6.69 -10.75 9.73
C ALA A 84 -7.71 -9.64 10.06
N ASP A 85 -7.43 -8.81 11.08
CA ASP A 85 -8.31 -7.69 11.43
C ASP A 85 -8.42 -6.66 10.30
N LEU A 86 -7.29 -6.32 9.68
CA LEU A 86 -7.25 -5.40 8.54
C LEU A 86 -7.94 -6.00 7.30
N PHE A 87 -7.85 -7.32 7.11
CA PHE A 87 -8.56 -8.01 6.06
C PHE A 87 -10.08 -7.96 6.28
N VAL A 88 -10.57 -8.12 7.51
CA VAL A 88 -11.99 -7.92 7.83
C VAL A 88 -12.43 -6.48 7.51
N GLU A 89 -11.60 -5.49 7.80
CA GLU A 89 -11.87 -4.10 7.39
C GLU A 89 -11.89 -3.93 5.86
N PHE A 90 -10.98 -4.61 5.15
CA PHE A 90 -11.00 -4.65 3.69
C PHE A 90 -12.30 -5.27 3.16
N ILE A 91 -12.81 -6.36 3.75
CA ILE A 91 -14.08 -6.97 3.34
C ILE A 91 -15.26 -6.00 3.55
N LYS A 92 -15.28 -5.24 4.65
CA LYS A 92 -16.29 -4.20 4.87
C LYS A 92 -16.19 -3.08 3.82
N HIS A 93 -14.97 -2.69 3.45
CA HIS A 93 -14.70 -1.73 2.38
C HIS A 93 -15.17 -2.26 1.02
N LEU A 94 -14.85 -3.50 0.68
CA LEU A 94 -15.34 -4.18 -0.52
C LEU A 94 -16.87 -4.19 -0.56
N ALA A 95 -17.54 -4.52 0.54
CA ALA A 95 -19.01 -4.55 0.61
C ALA A 95 -19.66 -3.19 0.27
N LYS A 96 -18.96 -2.07 0.54
CA LYS A 96 -19.42 -0.71 0.22
C LYS A 96 -19.33 -0.39 -1.27
N TYR A 97 -18.33 -0.92 -1.99
CA TYR A 97 -18.03 -0.54 -3.38
C TYR A 97 -18.28 -1.65 -4.41
N LYS A 98 -18.55 -2.89 -3.97
CA LYS A 98 -18.87 -3.99 -4.87
C LYS A 98 -20.18 -3.73 -5.61
N VAL A 99 -20.34 -4.42 -6.74
CA VAL A 99 -21.62 -4.44 -7.46
C VAL A 99 -22.75 -5.06 -6.61
N ALA A 100 -23.97 -4.63 -6.87
CA ALA A 100 -25.16 -5.18 -6.22
C ALA A 100 -25.33 -6.68 -6.55
N GLY A 101 -25.94 -7.42 -5.63
CA GLY A 101 -26.18 -8.86 -5.78
C GLY A 101 -25.07 -9.75 -5.23
N LYS A 102 -25.13 -11.04 -5.60
CA LYS A 102 -24.18 -12.08 -5.19
C LYS A 102 -22.88 -11.91 -5.97
N CYS A 103 -21.76 -11.87 -5.25
CA CYS A 103 -20.43 -11.72 -5.84
C CYS A 103 -19.53 -12.86 -5.34
N LEU A 104 -18.76 -13.44 -6.24
CA LEU A 104 -17.67 -14.36 -5.88
C LEU A 104 -16.40 -13.54 -5.69
N LEU A 105 -15.79 -13.62 -4.50
CA LEU A 105 -14.49 -13.02 -4.22
C LEU A 105 -13.42 -14.11 -4.34
N ILE A 106 -12.38 -13.83 -5.12
CA ILE A 106 -11.22 -14.71 -5.31
C ILE A 106 -10.00 -14.01 -4.72
N PHE A 107 -9.22 -14.71 -3.89
CA PHE A 107 -7.98 -14.25 -3.25
C PHE A 107 -7.09 -15.47 -2.95
N ASP A 108 -5.84 -15.24 -2.57
CA ASP A 108 -4.88 -16.32 -2.30
C ASP A 108 -5.06 -16.95 -0.91
N GLY A 109 -4.27 -18.00 -0.62
CA GLY A 109 -4.27 -18.68 0.68
C GLY A 109 -3.39 -18.04 1.74
N ALA A 110 -3.11 -16.73 1.69
CA ALA A 110 -2.29 -16.08 2.70
C ALA A 110 -2.94 -16.17 4.09
N LYS A 111 -2.12 -16.34 5.14
CA LYS A 111 -2.61 -16.52 6.52
C LYS A 111 -3.48 -15.38 7.03
N CYS A 112 -3.31 -14.16 6.51
CA CYS A 112 -4.16 -13.02 6.88
C CYS A 112 -5.57 -13.08 6.26
N HIS A 113 -5.79 -13.93 5.27
CA HIS A 113 -7.09 -14.08 4.58
C HIS A 113 -7.97 -15.19 5.17
N LEU A 114 -7.38 -16.02 6.05
CA LEU A 114 -7.99 -17.17 6.70
C LEU A 114 -8.32 -16.83 8.16
#